data_AF-A0A662W642-F1
#
_entry.id   AF-A0A662W642-F1
#
_cell.length_a   1.000
_cell.length_b   1.000
_cell.length_c   1.000
_cell.angle_alpha   90.00
_cell.angle_beta   90.00
_cell.angle_gamma   90.00
#
_symmetry.space_group_name_H-M   'P 1'
#
loop_
_entity.id
_entity.type
_entity.pdbx_description
1 polymer ?
#
loop_
_entity_poly.entity_id
_entity_poly.type
_entity_poly.pdbx_seq_one_letter_code
_entity_poly.pdbx_strand_id
1 'polypeptide(L)' 'MEKVVIDTSVIAAALISKKGGSYKLISLLIDGKLENYASKEVLDEYFRE' A
#
# COMPACT_ATOMS: atom_id res chain seq x y z
N MET A 1 -10.12 -10.29 7.87
CA MET A 1 -9.41 -9.13 7.28
C MET A 1 -9.70 -9.12 5.80
N GLU A 2 -10.00 -7.94 5.26
CA GLU A 2 -10.11 -7.76 3.82
C GLU A 2 -8.71 -7.67 3.21
N LYS A 3 -8.54 -8.34 2.07
CA LYS A 3 -7.28 -8.37 1.33
C LYS A 3 -7.35 -7.37 0.19
N VAL A 4 -6.36 -6.51 0.09
CA VAL A 4 -6.29 -5.48 -0.95
C VAL A 4 -4.95 -5.54 -1.66
N VAL A 5 -4.92 -5.17 -2.93
CA VAL A 5 -3.68 -4.89 -3.65
C VAL A 5 -3.57 -3.38 -3.76
N ILE A 6 -2.57 -2.80 -3.12
CA ILE A 6 -2.32 -1.36 -3.19
C ILE A 6 -1.29 -1.10 -4.28
N ASP A 7 -1.70 -0.32 -5.28
CA ASP A 7 -0.81 0.17 -6.31
C ASP A 7 0.21 1.18 -5.75
N THR A 8 1.41 1.19 -6.32
CA THR A 8 2.52 2.06 -5.90
C THR A 8 2.13 3.53 -5.94
N SER A 9 1.28 3.95 -6.90
CA SER A 9 0.78 5.33 -6.99
C SER A 9 -0.02 5.76 -5.75
N VAL A 10 -0.75 4.84 -5.11
CA VAL A 10 -1.52 5.10 -3.89
C VAL A 10 -0.58 5.30 -2.71
N ILE A 11 0.48 4.50 -2.62
CA ILE A 11 1.53 4.65 -1.60
C ILE A 11 2.22 6.01 -1.77
N ALA A 12 2.64 6.36 -2.99
CA ALA A 12 3.27 7.64 -3.29
C ALA A 12 2.36 8.82 -2.94
N ALA A 13 1.08 8.76 -3.30
CA ALA A 13 0.11 9.80 -2.96
C ALA A 13 -0.06 9.99 -1.44
N ALA A 14 -0.05 8.90 -0.67
CA ALA A 14 -0.13 8.95 0.79
C ALA A 14 1.13 9.55 1.44
N LEU A 15 2.31 9.38 0.83
CA LEU A 15 3.56 9.99 1.29
C LEU A 15 3.60 11.50 1.04
N ILE A 16 3.02 11.97 -0.07
CA ILE A 16 2.99 13.39 -0.46
C ILE A 16 1.97 14.17 0.39
N SER A 17 0.81 13.57 0.68
CA SER A 17 -0.29 14.25 1.38
C SER A 17 -0.89 13.39 2.47
N LYS A 18 -0.98 13.97 3.69
CA LYS A 18 -1.73 13.38 4.82
C LYS A 18 -3.24 13.59 4.75
N LYS A 19 -3.75 14.11 3.64
CA LYS A 19 -5.18 14.37 3.40
C LYS A 19 -5.66 13.49 2.25
N GLY A 20 -6.86 12.93 2.40
CA GLY A 20 -7.56 12.20 1.33
C GLY A 20 -7.62 10.68 1.52
N GLY A 21 -8.17 10.01 0.51
CA GLY A 21 -8.44 8.58 0.52
C GLY A 21 -7.18 7.72 0.64
N SER A 22 -6.13 8.04 -0.12
CA SER A 22 -4.87 7.27 -0.11
C SER A 22 -4.23 7.22 1.27
N TYR A 23 -4.11 8.37 1.95
CA TYR A 23 -3.57 8.41 3.32
C TYR A 23 -4.43 7.62 4.31
N LYS A 24 -5.76 7.72 4.20
CA LYS A 24 -6.68 6.93 5.04
C LYS A 24 -6.49 5.43 4.81
N LEU A 25 -6.30 5.01 3.56
CA LEU A 25 -6.12 3.61 3.18
C LEU A 25 -4.80 3.05 3.73
N ILE A 26 -3.70 3.81 3.61
CA ILE A 26 -2.41 3.44 4.22
C ILE A 26 -2.48 3.44 5.75
N SER A 27 -3.22 4.37 6.36
CA SER A 27 -3.41 4.38 7.83
C SER A 27 -4.11 3.10 8.31
N LEU A 28 -5.10 2.61 7.57
CA LEU A 28 -5.79 1.36 7.89
C LEU A 28 -4.88 0.12 7.74
N LEU A 29 -3.92 0.14 6.80
CA LEU A 29 -2.88 -0.89 6.72
C LEU A 29 -1.98 -0.88 7.96
N ILE A 30 -1.50 0.31 8.36
CA ILE A 30 -0.61 0.47 9.53
C ILE A 30 -1.32 0.01 10.82
N ASP A 31 -2.61 0.32 10.94
CA ASP A 31 -3.47 -0.14 12.05
C ASP A 31 -3.74 -1.65 12.05
N GLY A 32 -3.29 -2.40 11.03
CA GLY A 32 -3.57 -3.83 10.87
C GLY A 32 -5.03 -4.15 10.52
N LYS A 33 -5.81 -3.16 10.06
CA LYS A 33 -7.21 -3.34 9.64
C LYS A 33 -7.34 -3.82 8.20
N LEU A 34 -6.29 -3.61 7.40
CA LEU A 34 -6.15 -4.10 6.04
C LEU A 34 -4.88 -4.93 5.91
N GLU A 35 -4.87 -5.85 4.96
CA GLU A 35 -3.69 -6.63 4.58
C GLU A 35 -3.37 -6.36 3.11
N ASN A 36 -2.16 -5.83 2.84
CA ASN A 36 -1.70 -5.57 1.48
C ASN A 36 -1.08 -6.83 0.88
N TYR A 37 -1.58 -7.25 -0.28
CA TYR A 37 -0.99 -8.31 -1.09
C TYR A 37 -0.21 -7.70 -2.25
N ALA A 38 0.95 -8.30 -2.53
CA ALA A 38 1.71 -8.06 -3.74
C ALA A 38 1.91 -9.40 -4.45
N SER A 39 1.99 -9.38 -5.78
CA SER A 39 2.38 -10.59 -6.51
C SER A 39 3.86 -10.88 -6.23
N LYS A 40 4.25 -12.15 -6.40
CA LYS A 40 5.65 -12.55 -6.21
C LYS A 40 6.56 -11.80 -7.17
N GLU A 41 6.12 -11.62 -8.41
CA GLU A 41 6.86 -10.92 -9.46
C GLU A 41 7.14 -9.47 -9.06
N VAL A 42 6.15 -8.77 -8.48
CA VAL A 42 6.31 -7.39 -8.00
C VAL A 42 7.29 -7.31 -6.82
N LEU A 43 7.25 -8.27 -5.90
CA LEU A 43 8.21 -8.34 -4.80
C LEU A 43 9.63 -8.64 -5.32
N ASP A 44 9.75 -9.60 -6.24
CA ASP A 44 11.02 -10.00 -6.84
C ASP A 44 11.66 -8.84 -7.62
N GLU A 45 10.87 -7.98 -8.27
CA GLU A 45 11.34 -6.74 -8.92
C GLU A 45 11.85 -5.74 -7.88
N TYR A 46 11.08 -5.48 -6.83
CA TYR A 46 11.43 -4.52 -5.78
C TYR A 46 12.74 -4.88 -5.04
N PHE A 47 12.98 -6.17 -4.76
CA PHE A 47 14.17 -6.63 -4.03
C PHE A 47 15.41 -6.90 -4.90
N ARG A 48 15.30 -6.77 -6.23
CA ARG A 48 16.46 -6.91 -7.14
C ARG A 48 17.33 -5.66 -7.19
N GLU A 49 16.84 -4.53 -6.68
CA GLU A 49 17.54 -3.24 -6.56
C GLU A 49 18.06 -3.01 -5.15
#